data_AF-A0A6J4X7K8-F1
#
_entry.id   AF-A0A6J4X7K8-F1
#
_cell.length_a   1.000
_cell.length_b   1.000
_cell.length_c   1.000
_cell.angle_alpha   90.00
_cell.angle_beta   90.00
_cell.angle_gamma   90.00
#
_symmetry.space_group_name_H-M   'P 1'
#
loop_
_entity.id
_entity.type
_entity.pdbx_description
1 polymer ?
#
loop_
_entity_poly.entity_id
_entity_poly.type
_entity_poly.pdbx_seq_one_letter_code
_entity_poly.pdbx_strand_id
1 'polypeptide(L)' 'MFDRQASGSHEIWYNEQTNRYTTIPNHPGDMPEGTLRAILRQAGIELEKFLR' A
#
# COMPACT_ATOMS: atom_id res chain seq x y z
N MET A 1 7.41 -5.81 -6.16
CA MET A 1 6.99 -5.46 -7.53
C MET A 1 5.49 -5.28 -7.61
N PHE A 2 5.01 -4.60 -8.66
CA PHE A 2 3.61 -4.71 -9.08
C PHE A 2 3.27 -6.19 -9.36
N ASP A 3 2.15 -6.67 -8.82
CA ASP A 3 1.68 -8.05 -9.00
C ASP A 3 0.53 -8.07 -10.03
N ARG A 4 -0.56 -7.34 -9.75
CA ARG A 4 -1.76 -7.29 -10.61
C ARG A 4 -2.70 -6.15 -10.23
N GLN A 5 -3.64 -5.85 -11.14
CA GLN A 5 -4.75 -4.96 -10.87
C GLN A 5 -5.77 -5.60 -9.91
N ALA A 6 -6.34 -4.79 -9.01
CA ALA A 6 -7.52 -5.13 -8.20
C ALA A 6 -8.78 -4.45 -8.76
N SER A 7 -9.88 -4.40 -8.01
CA SER A 7 -11.10 -3.77 -8.52
C SER A 7 -10.92 -2.27 -8.75
N GLY A 8 -11.29 -1.80 -9.93
CA GLY A 8 -11.19 -0.39 -10.30
C GLY A 8 -9.73 0.05 -10.42
N SER A 9 -9.41 1.19 -9.81
CA SER A 9 -8.08 1.81 -9.86
C SER A 9 -7.10 1.28 -8.82
N HIS A 10 -7.42 0.20 -8.11
CA HIS A 10 -6.53 -0.37 -7.10
C HIS A 10 -5.51 -1.32 -7.71
N GLU A 11 -4.32 -1.36 -7.13
CA GLU A 11 -3.22 -2.24 -7.52
C GLU A 11 -2.84 -3.16 -6.37
N ILE A 12 -2.38 -4.36 -6.67
CA ILE A 12 -1.79 -5.28 -5.72
C ILE A 12 -0.28 -5.29 -5.96
N TRP A 13 0.48 -5.08 -4.89
CA TRP A 13 1.94 -5.06 -4.89
C TRP A 13 2.48 -6.17 -3.99
N TYR A 14 3.45 -6.91 -4.49
CA TYR A 14 4.14 -7.98 -3.77
C TYR A 14 5.51 -7.51 -3.26
N ASN A 15 5.81 -7.77 -1.99
CA ASN A 15 7.11 -7.55 -1.39
C ASN A 15 7.80 -8.91 -1.15
N GLU A 16 8.86 -9.18 -1.92
CA GLU A 16 9.66 -10.42 -1.82
C GLU A 16 10.42 -10.56 -0.50
N GLN A 17 10.87 -9.45 0.09
CA GLN A 17 11.66 -9.46 1.33
C GLN A 17 10.80 -9.88 2.52
N THR A 18 9.54 -9.45 2.54
CA THR A 18 8.60 -9.73 3.64
C THR A 18 7.59 -10.82 3.30
N ASN A 19 7.56 -11.28 2.04
CA ASN A 19 6.53 -12.17 1.49
C ASN A 19 5.09 -11.66 1.76
N ARG A 20 4.82 -10.38 1.47
CA ARG A 20 3.52 -9.73 1.75
C ARG A 20 2.93 -9.10 0.51
N TYR A 21 1.60 -9.06 0.46
CA TYR A 21 0.83 -8.35 -0.55
C TYR A 21 0.19 -7.10 0.05
N THR A 22 0.22 -5.99 -0.69
CA THR A 22 -0.39 -4.72 -0.29
C THR A 22 -1.29 -4.21 -1.40
N THR A 23 -2.53 -3.85 -1.07
CA THR A 23 -3.46 -3.21 -2.02
C THR A 23 -3.32 -1.69 -1.90
N ILE A 24 -3.01 -1.02 -3.01
CA ILE A 24 -2.78 0.42 -3.06
C ILE A 24 -3.80 1.06 -4.02
N PRO A 25 -4.58 2.08 -3.59
CA PRO A 25 -5.39 2.88 -4.50
C PRO A 25 -4.50 3.68 -5.45
N ASN A 26 -4.75 3.60 -6.75
CA ASN A 26 -4.07 4.41 -7.76
C ASN A 26 -5.10 5.29 -8.52
N HIS A 27 -5.65 6.28 -7.83
CA HIS A 27 -6.53 7.28 -8.44
C HIS A 27 -5.95 8.70 -8.26
N PRO A 28 -6.32 9.66 -9.13
CA PRO A 28 -5.92 11.05 -8.95
C PRO A 28 -6.46 11.66 -7.65
N GLY A 29 -5.66 12.48 -6.98
CA GLY A 29 -6.03 13.19 -5.75
C GLY A 29 -5.32 12.65 -4.51
N ASP A 30 -5.67 13.23 -3.36
CA ASP A 30 -5.05 12.85 -2.09
C ASP A 30 -5.68 11.58 -1.51
N MET A 31 -4.84 10.75 -0.92
CA MET A 31 -5.27 9.59 -0.16
C MET A 31 -5.61 10.01 1.28
N PRO A 32 -6.78 9.61 1.83
CA PRO A 32 -7.09 9.86 3.23
C PRO A 32 -6.03 9.26 4.15
N GLU A 33 -5.67 9.97 5.23
CA GLU A 33 -4.64 9.53 6.18
C GLU A 33 -4.93 8.14 6.76
N GLY A 34 -6.20 7.84 7.05
CA GLY A 34 -6.62 6.52 7.52
C GLY A 34 -6.30 5.40 6.53
N THR A 35 -6.45 5.67 5.22
CA THR A 35 -6.11 4.73 4.15
C THR A 35 -4.61 4.50 4.08
N LEU A 36 -3.81 5.58 4.15
CA LEU A 36 -2.35 5.47 4.20
C LEU A 36 -1.89 4.63 5.41
N ARG A 37 -2.44 4.89 6.60
CA ARG A 37 -2.12 4.12 7.82
C ARG A 37 -2.50 2.63 7.67
N ALA A 38 -3.61 2.32 7.02
CA ALA A 38 -4.03 0.95 6.76
C ALA A 38 -3.05 0.21 5.82
N ILE A 39 -2.59 0.89 4.76
CA ILE A 39 -1.60 0.38 3.81
C ILE A 39 -0.27 0.10 4.53
N LEU A 40 0.23 1.05 5.31
CA LEU A 40 1.48 0.89 6.07
C LEU A 40 1.39 -0.30 7.04
N ARG A 41 0.26 -0.44 7.75
CA ARG A 41 0.03 -1.59 8.64
C ARG A 41 0.02 -2.92 7.88
N GLN A 42 -0.65 -3.00 6.73
CA GLN A 42 -0.67 -4.21 5.89
C GLN A 42 0.73 -4.56 5.38
N ALA A 43 1.50 -3.54 4.96
CA ALA A 43 2.88 -3.68 4.53
C ALA A 43 3.85 -4.01 5.68
N GLY A 44 3.45 -3.84 6.94
CA GLY A 44 4.33 -4.01 8.10
C GLY A 44 5.35 -2.89 8.25
N ILE A 45 4.99 -1.69 7.84
CA ILE A 45 5.82 -0.49 7.91
C ILE A 45 5.33 0.35 9.08
N GLU A 46 6.24 0.60 10.02
CA GLU A 46 5.99 1.53 11.11
C GLU A 46 5.86 2.96 10.57
N LEU A 47 4.84 3.69 11.03
CA LEU A 47 4.55 5.04 10.55
C LEU A 47 5.73 6.00 10.77
N GLU A 48 6.39 5.90 11.93
CA GLU A 48 7.56 6.73 12.24
C GLU A 48 8.73 6.49 11.28
N LYS A 49 8.90 5.25 10.81
CA LYS A 49 9.92 4.90 9.82
C LYS A 49 9.57 5.45 8.45
N PHE A 50 8.28 5.56 8.13
CA PHE A 50 7.81 6.10 6.86
C PHE A 50 7.93 7.63 6.77
N LEU A 51 7.74 8.34 7.88
CA LEU A 51 7.78 9.81 7.94
C LEU A 51 9.20 10.40 8.11
N ARG A 52 10.23 9.56 8.20
CA ARG A 52 11.64 9.97 8.26
C ARG A 52 12.26 9.93 6.87
#